data_AF-A0AAU8KV49-F1
#
_entry.id   AF-A0AAU8KV49-F1
#
_cell.length_a   1.000
_cell.length_b   1.000
_cell.length_c   1.000
_cell.angle_alpha   90.00
_cell.angle_beta   90.00
_cell.angle_gamma   90.00
#
_symmetry.space_group_name_H-M   'P 1'
#
loop_
_entity.id
_entity.type
_entity.pdbx_description
1 polymer ?
#
loop_
_entity_poly.entity_id
_entity_poly.type
_entity_poly.pdbx_seq_one_letter_code
_entity_poly.pdbx_strand_id
1 'polypeptide(L)'
;MHEDSPAAARTTAAPRTPARTAPAPAESLSAPLSVSLSASLPEAPPPDQPAGHSATTIERGSFCLARCSCGWSGPARRSRDRARTDAAEHVAAP
;
A
#
# COMPACT_ATOMS: atom_id res chain seq x y z
N MET A 1 38.05 -14.47 -52.93
CA MET A 1 36.67 -14.27 -52.43
C MET A 1 36.82 -13.71 -51.03
N HIS A 2 36.98 -12.39 -50.87
CA HIS A 2 35.91 -11.37 -50.65
C HIS A 2 34.92 -11.82 -49.56
N GLU A 3 34.67 -11.15 -48.43
CA GLU A 3 35.16 -9.94 -47.73
C GLU A 3 34.72 -10.12 -46.25
N ASP A 4 35.41 -9.42 -45.34
CA ASP A 4 34.95 -9.09 -43.97
C ASP A 4 33.57 -8.42 -44.00
N SER A 5 32.61 -8.87 -43.17
CA SER A 5 31.22 -8.38 -43.21
C SER A 5 30.85 -7.60 -41.94
N PRO A 6 30.31 -6.37 -42.06
CA PRO A 6 30.57 -5.29 -41.10
C PRO A 6 29.56 -5.18 -39.96
N ALA A 7 30.01 -4.40 -38.97
CA ALA A 7 29.31 -3.91 -37.78
C ALA A 7 27.83 -3.54 -38.00
N ALA A 8 26.93 -4.27 -37.31
CA ALA A 8 25.57 -3.80 -37.08
C ALA A 8 25.54 -2.93 -35.82
N ALA A 9 25.72 -1.63 -36.01
CA ALA A 9 25.38 -0.60 -35.04
C ALA A 9 23.92 -0.76 -34.62
N ARG A 10 23.67 -1.24 -33.40
CA ARG A 10 22.33 -1.25 -32.81
C ARG A 10 22.12 0.08 -32.09
N THR A 11 21.68 1.08 -32.84
CA THR A 11 21.10 2.31 -32.29
C THR A 11 19.83 1.93 -31.52
N THR A 12 19.88 1.99 -30.19
CA THR A 12 18.69 1.93 -29.34
C THR A 12 18.00 3.29 -29.37
N ALA A 13 16.92 3.40 -30.13
CA ALA A 13 16.00 4.53 -30.05
C ALA A 13 15.29 4.53 -28.68
N ALA A 14 15.42 5.61 -27.93
CA ALA A 14 14.69 5.82 -26.69
C ALA A 14 13.18 5.98 -26.96
N PRO A 15 12.29 5.44 -26.12
CA PRO A 15 10.86 5.65 -26.27
C PRO A 15 10.50 7.11 -25.94
N ARG A 16 9.83 7.78 -26.87
CA ARG A 16 9.26 9.12 -26.64
C ARG A 16 7.96 8.96 -25.84
N THR A 17 7.94 9.48 -24.63
CA THR A 17 6.74 9.56 -23.78
C THR A 17 5.72 10.51 -24.42
N PRO A 18 4.49 10.07 -24.76
CA PRO A 18 3.42 11.02 -25.03
C PRO A 18 2.92 11.60 -23.70
N ALA A 19 2.90 12.94 -23.61
CA ALA A 19 2.24 13.65 -22.54
C ALA A 19 0.75 13.29 -22.54
N ARG A 20 0.28 12.66 -21.47
CA ARG A 20 -1.11 12.24 -21.29
C ARG A 20 -1.95 13.47 -20.91
N THR A 21 -2.64 14.03 -21.90
CA THR A 21 -3.71 15.01 -21.69
C THR A 21 -4.79 14.38 -20.80
N ALA A 22 -5.07 15.01 -19.66
CA ALA A 22 -6.13 14.59 -18.75
C ALA A 22 -7.51 15.02 -19.30
N PRO A 23 -8.52 14.13 -19.37
CA PRO A 23 -9.90 14.56 -19.54
C PRO A 23 -10.46 15.04 -18.19
N ALA A 24 -11.14 16.18 -18.21
CA ALA A 24 -11.96 16.65 -17.10
C ALA A 24 -13.16 15.70 -16.90
N PRO A 25 -13.48 15.26 -15.68
CA PRO A 25 -14.76 14.59 -15.43
C PRO A 25 -15.86 15.63 -15.26
N ALA A 26 -16.87 15.50 -16.12
CA ALA A 26 -18.16 16.14 -16.02
C ALA A 26 -18.89 15.72 -14.72
N GLU A 27 -19.76 16.61 -14.29
CA GLU A 27 -20.53 16.58 -13.06
C GLU A 27 -21.42 15.34 -12.92
N SER A 28 -21.60 14.89 -11.68
CA SER A 28 -22.70 14.01 -11.30
C SER A 28 -23.27 14.49 -9.96
N LEU A 29 -24.31 15.32 -10.06
CA LEU A 29 -25.12 15.80 -8.95
C LEU A 29 -26.23 14.79 -8.63
N SER A 30 -26.46 14.56 -7.33
CA SER A 30 -27.64 13.94 -6.69
C SER A 30 -27.64 12.41 -6.61
N ALA A 31 -27.90 11.70 -5.50
CA ALA A 31 -28.49 11.99 -4.17
C ALA A 31 -28.14 10.79 -3.23
N PRO A 32 -28.75 10.56 -2.04
CA PRO A 32 -29.42 11.43 -1.08
C PRO A 32 -28.73 11.40 0.31
N LEU A 33 -29.26 12.22 1.23
CA LEU A 33 -28.97 12.25 2.68
C LEU A 33 -28.79 10.84 3.28
N SER A 34 -27.54 10.36 3.41
CA SER A 34 -27.25 9.23 4.28
C SER A 34 -27.23 9.75 5.70
N VAL A 35 -28.40 9.67 6.33
CA VAL A 35 -28.61 9.72 7.77
C VAL A 35 -27.46 9.01 8.45
N SER A 36 -26.80 9.73 9.34
CA SER A 36 -25.77 9.26 10.26
C SER A 36 -26.23 7.96 10.94
N LEU A 37 -25.73 6.83 10.45
CA LEU A 37 -25.80 5.59 11.20
C LEU A 37 -24.72 5.65 12.29
N SER A 38 -25.06 6.33 13.38
CA SER A 38 -24.42 6.05 14.65
C SER A 38 -24.82 4.64 15.07
N ALA A 39 -24.02 3.65 14.65
CA ALA A 39 -24.04 2.34 15.26
C ALA A 39 -23.23 2.42 16.57
N SER A 40 -23.86 2.96 17.60
CA SER A 40 -23.40 2.77 18.98
C SER A 40 -23.83 1.38 19.44
N LEU A 41 -23.00 0.38 19.16
CA LEU A 41 -22.81 -0.75 20.05
C LEU A 41 -21.30 -1.04 20.14
N PRO A 42 -20.66 -0.94 21.32
CA PRO A 42 -19.36 -1.57 21.50
C PRO A 42 -19.59 -3.08 21.49
N GLU A 43 -19.37 -3.70 20.33
CA GLU A 43 -19.20 -5.15 20.22
C GLU A 43 -18.13 -5.55 21.22
N ALA A 44 -18.47 -6.50 22.10
CA ALA A 44 -17.57 -6.97 23.14
C ALA A 44 -16.23 -7.41 22.50
N PRO A 45 -15.07 -7.00 23.04
CA PRO A 45 -13.79 -7.38 22.45
C PRO A 45 -13.69 -8.91 22.40
N PRO A 46 -13.28 -9.50 21.26
CA PRO A 46 -13.15 -10.94 21.12
C PRO A 46 -12.18 -11.50 22.18
N PRO A 47 -12.44 -12.67 22.78
CA PRO A 47 -11.77 -13.16 23.98
C PRO A 47 -10.38 -13.78 23.75
N ASP A 48 -9.64 -13.36 22.72
CA ASP A 48 -8.27 -13.82 22.43
C ASP A 48 -7.33 -12.68 22.01
N GLN A 49 -7.61 -11.46 22.45
CA GLN A 49 -6.65 -10.35 22.30
C GLN A 49 -5.56 -10.55 23.35
N PRO A 50 -4.30 -10.91 23.00
CA PRO A 50 -3.26 -11.01 24.00
C PRO A 50 -3.02 -9.62 24.59
N ALA A 51 -3.40 -9.52 25.86
CA ALA A 51 -3.17 -8.45 26.81
C ALA A 51 -2.65 -7.12 26.19
N GLY A 52 -3.52 -6.33 25.59
CA GLY A 52 -3.23 -4.91 25.30
C GLY A 52 -2.24 -4.61 24.17
N HIS A 53 -1.81 -5.61 23.38
CA HIS A 53 -1.01 -5.34 22.18
C HIS A 53 -1.92 -4.84 21.04
N SER A 54 -1.77 -3.57 20.65
CA SER A 54 -2.43 -3.00 19.49
C SER A 54 -1.38 -2.57 18.47
N ALA A 55 -1.26 -3.29 17.37
CA ALA A 55 -0.34 -2.96 16.29
C ALA A 55 -1.02 -2.18 15.16
N THR A 56 -0.38 -1.11 14.71
CA THR A 56 -0.78 -0.28 13.58
C THR A 56 0.36 -0.24 12.55
N THR A 57 0.05 0.07 11.30
CA THR A 57 1.06 0.24 10.25
C THR A 57 1.30 1.73 9.97
N ILE A 58 2.57 2.10 9.83
CA ILE A 58 3.01 3.49 9.58
C ILE A 58 3.79 3.52 8.27
N GLU A 59 3.47 4.48 7.41
CA GLU A 59 4.17 4.70 6.14
C GLU A 59 5.21 5.80 6.28
N ARG A 60 6.46 5.51 5.89
CA ARG A 60 7.60 6.44 5.83
C ARG A 60 8.19 6.38 4.41
N GLY A 61 7.66 7.21 3.52
CA GLY A 61 8.05 7.22 2.11
C GLY A 61 7.65 5.93 1.40
N SER A 62 8.60 5.24 0.76
CA SER A 62 8.36 3.97 0.04
C SER A 62 8.32 2.74 0.95
N PHE A 63 8.33 2.92 2.27
CA PHE A 63 8.33 1.85 3.27
C PHE A 63 7.12 1.96 4.20
N CYS A 64 6.60 0.81 4.58
CA CYS A 64 5.57 0.61 5.57
C CYS A 64 6.13 -0.31 6.67
N LEU A 65 5.93 0.07 7.93
CA LEU A 65 6.38 -0.70 9.09
C LEU A 65 5.23 -0.89 10.08
N ALA A 66 5.18 -2.02 10.75
CA ALA A 66 4.28 -2.26 11.86
C ALA A 66 4.83 -1.60 13.13
N ARG A 67 3.96 -1.06 13.98
CA ARG A 67 4.31 -0.55 15.32
C ARG A 67 3.21 -0.93 16.31
N CYS A 68 3.62 -1.48 17.43
CA CYS A 68 2.72 -1.87 18.50
C CYS A 68 2.77 -0.89 19.67
N SER A 69 1.66 -0.74 20.39
CA SER A 69 1.56 0.02 21.64
C SER A 69 2.54 -0.45 22.72
N CYS A 70 3.00 -1.71 22.67
CA CYS A 70 4.02 -2.25 23.56
C CYS A 70 5.45 -1.71 23.30
N GLY A 71 5.64 -0.94 22.22
CA GLY A 71 6.94 -0.39 21.81
C GLY A 71 7.63 -1.17 20.70
N TRP A 72 7.16 -2.37 20.35
CA TRP A 72 7.68 -3.15 19.23
C TRP A 72 7.50 -2.42 17.90
N SER A 73 8.51 -2.52 17.03
CA SER A 73 8.45 -2.02 15.66
C SER A 73 8.91 -3.13 14.72
N GLY A 74 8.04 -3.47 13.78
CA GLY A 74 8.33 -4.47 12.76
C GLY A 74 9.29 -3.96 11.68
N PRO A 75 9.72 -4.84 10.78
CA PRO A 75 10.67 -4.48 9.73
C PRO A 75 10.08 -3.48 8.72
N ALA A 76 10.94 -2.70 8.08
CA ALA A 76 10.52 -1.85 6.96
C ALA A 76 10.21 -2.69 5.71
N ARG A 77 8.95 -2.70 5.27
CA ARG A 77 8.47 -3.41 4.08
C ARG A 77 8.08 -2.44 2.98
N ARG A 78 8.32 -2.80 1.71
CA ARG A 78 7.76 -2.07 0.57
C ARG A 78 6.29 -2.43 0.32
N SER A 79 5.87 -3.63 0.71
CA SER A 79 4.48 -4.09 0.62
C SER A 79 3.73 -3.75 1.91
N ARG A 80 2.62 -3.00 1.74
CA ARG A 80 1.69 -2.67 2.83
C ARG A 80 1.02 -3.91 3.41
N ASP A 81 0.66 -4.87 2.55
CA ASP A 81 0.05 -6.13 2.99
C ASP A 81 1.01 -6.92 3.88
N ARG A 82 2.29 -7.01 3.49
CA ARG A 82 3.31 -7.64 4.33
C ARG A 82 3.49 -6.94 5.68
N ALA A 83 3.49 -5.61 5.70
CA ALA A 83 3.56 -4.87 6.96
C ALA A 83 2.31 -5.09 7.84
N ARG A 84 1.12 -5.25 7.25
CA ARG A 84 -0.11 -5.61 7.98
C ARG A 84 -0.04 -7.03 8.53
N THR A 85 0.50 -7.98 7.77
CA THR A 85 0.75 -9.34 8.25
C THR A 85 1.73 -9.34 9.41
N ASP A 86 2.86 -8.62 9.31
CA ASP A 86 3.84 -8.50 10.40
C ASP A 86 3.18 -7.95 11.68
N ALA A 87 2.25 -6.98 11.55
CA ALA A 87 1.47 -6.45 12.67
C ALA A 87 0.52 -7.50 13.28
N ALA A 88 -0.21 -8.25 12.44
CA ALA A 88 -1.14 -9.27 12.89
C ALA A 88 -0.44 -10.47 13.55
N GLU A 89 0.70 -10.90 13.00
CA GLU A 89 1.53 -11.96 13.57
C GLU A 89 2.05 -11.57 14.96
N HIS A 90 2.52 -10.33 15.13
CA HIS A 90 2.91 -9.84 16.46
C HIS A 90 1.72 -9.75 17.43
N VAL A 91 0.55 -9.29 16.96
CA VAL A 91 -0.66 -9.29 17.81
C VAL A 91 -1.12 -10.70 18.14
N ALA A 92 -0.82 -11.72 17.34
CA ALA A 92 -1.14 -13.12 17.67
C ALA A 92 -0.09 -13.79 18.58
N ALA A 93 1.17 -13.36 18.49
CA ALA A 93 2.31 -13.86 19.27
C ALA A 93 3.20 -12.67 19.72
N PRO A 94 2.86 -12.03 20.85
CA PRO A 94 3.50 -10.80 21.33
C PRO A 94 5.00 -10.92 21.65
#